data_AF-A0A1B8CHX8-F1
#
_entry.id   AF-A0A1B8CHX8-F1
#
_cell.length_a   1.000
_cell.length_b   1.000
_cell.length_c   1.000
_cell.angle_alpha   90.00
_cell.angle_beta   90.00
_cell.angle_gamma   90.00
#
_symmetry.space_group_name_H-M   'P 1'
#
loop_
_entity.id
_entity.type
_entity.pdbx_description
1 polymer ?
#
loop_
_entity_poly.entity_id
_entity_poly.type
_entity_poly.pdbx_seq_one_letter_code
_entity_poly.pdbx_strand_id
1 'polypeptide(L)'
;MLLTSKNALVAMVIMAGAARASPIDETSNTEVTSIVSTSVIDRDISEGSDMGEISVRSDCNHGACPEYDVPFDFMKQLWQNQTYTYTIRVNDCGQCVSVEASNGGCANFISCGQKQLICVDSTKGRGFRDKGGRKCFILSRGKIGSCGLAKTTEIFWPTAKSVCRW
;
A
#
# COMPACT_ATOMS: atom_id res chain seq x y z
N MET A 1 -34.02 -20.24 51.87
CA MET A 1 -33.26 -20.79 50.72
C MET A 1 -33.76 -20.10 49.47
N LEU A 2 -32.97 -19.19 48.91
CA LEU A 2 -33.23 -18.47 47.67
C LEU A 2 -32.96 -19.39 46.47
N LEU A 3 -33.88 -19.48 45.52
CA LEU A 3 -33.60 -19.98 44.17
C LEU A 3 -34.19 -18.98 43.17
N THR A 4 -33.37 -18.03 42.75
CA THR A 4 -33.63 -17.13 41.63
C THR A 4 -33.16 -17.80 40.34
N SER A 5 -34.09 -18.36 39.57
CA SER A 5 -33.79 -18.83 38.21
C SER A 5 -33.80 -17.63 37.26
N LYS A 6 -32.62 -17.34 36.70
CA LYS A 6 -32.39 -16.31 35.69
C LYS A 6 -32.86 -16.85 34.35
N ASN A 7 -33.96 -16.31 33.81
CA ASN A 7 -34.36 -16.56 32.44
C ASN A 7 -33.34 -15.92 31.48
N ALA A 8 -32.58 -16.75 30.79
CA ALA A 8 -31.77 -16.37 29.65
C ALA A 8 -32.59 -16.58 28.37
N LEU A 9 -32.93 -15.49 27.69
CA LEU A 9 -33.49 -15.51 26.33
C LEU A 9 -32.51 -14.73 25.45
N VAL A 10 -31.66 -15.46 24.74
CA VAL A 10 -30.78 -14.90 23.70
C VAL A 10 -31.52 -15.08 22.37
N ALA A 11 -31.92 -13.96 21.77
CA ALA A 11 -32.52 -13.93 20.44
C ALA A 11 -31.43 -14.09 19.37
N MET A 12 -31.56 -15.14 18.54
CA MET A 12 -30.79 -15.30 17.30
C MET A 12 -31.35 -14.36 16.23
N VAL A 13 -30.52 -13.46 15.71
CA VAL A 13 -30.83 -12.64 14.52
C VAL A 13 -30.27 -13.35 13.29
N ILE A 14 -31.15 -13.72 12.38
CA ILE A 14 -30.83 -14.32 11.07
C ILE A 14 -30.38 -13.20 10.12
N MET A 15 -29.17 -13.29 9.57
CA MET A 15 -28.73 -12.44 8.45
C MET A 15 -29.37 -12.94 7.15
N ALA A 16 -30.25 -12.12 6.57
CA ALA A 16 -30.71 -12.30 5.19
C ALA A 16 -29.76 -11.56 4.25
N GLY A 17 -29.04 -12.31 3.41
CA GLY A 17 -28.20 -11.78 2.35
C GLY A 17 -29.04 -11.21 1.20
N ALA A 18 -28.58 -10.10 0.64
CA ALA A 18 -29.03 -9.60 -0.65
C ALA A 18 -27.81 -9.48 -1.56
N ALA A 19 -27.58 -10.50 -2.39
CA ALA A 19 -26.72 -10.39 -3.55
C ALA A 19 -27.48 -9.62 -4.64
N ARG A 20 -26.99 -8.45 -5.03
CA ARG A 20 -27.40 -7.79 -6.28
C ARG A 20 -26.29 -8.03 -7.29
N ALA A 21 -26.57 -8.89 -8.27
CA ALA A 21 -25.82 -8.98 -9.51
C ALA A 21 -26.19 -7.79 -10.40
N SER A 22 -25.19 -7.14 -10.99
CA SER A 22 -25.37 -6.18 -12.09
C SER A 22 -24.98 -6.83 -13.41
N PRO A 23 -25.59 -6.42 -14.54
CA PRO A 23 -25.53 -7.16 -15.79
C PRO A 23 -24.21 -7.00 -16.53
N ILE A 24 -23.87 -8.07 -17.24
CA ILE A 24 -22.87 -8.18 -18.29
C ILE A 24 -23.47 -7.54 -19.53
N ASP A 25 -22.75 -6.63 -20.19
CA ASP A 25 -23.04 -6.27 -21.58
C ASP A 25 -21.71 -6.28 -22.36
N GLU A 26 -21.53 -7.35 -23.13
CA GLU A 26 -20.54 -7.44 -24.19
C GLU A 26 -21.21 -7.07 -25.51
N THR A 27 -20.60 -6.17 -26.28
CA THR A 27 -19.97 -6.49 -27.58
C THR A 27 -19.84 -5.24 -28.45
N SER A 28 -18.56 -4.97 -28.80
CA SER A 28 -18.00 -4.50 -30.07
C SER A 28 -18.72 -3.41 -30.89
N ASN A 29 -17.95 -2.38 -31.29
CA ASN A 29 -17.60 -2.17 -32.70
C ASN A 29 -16.38 -1.25 -32.82
N THR A 30 -15.41 -1.73 -33.59
CA THR A 30 -14.22 -1.07 -34.10
C THR A 30 -14.56 0.13 -34.98
N GLU A 31 -13.93 1.28 -34.75
CA GLU A 31 -13.52 2.18 -35.83
C GLU A 31 -12.14 2.78 -35.51
N VAL A 32 -11.18 2.40 -36.37
CA VAL A 32 -9.85 3.00 -36.48
C VAL A 32 -10.00 4.29 -37.26
N THR A 33 -9.58 5.42 -36.70
CA THR A 33 -9.41 6.65 -37.50
C THR A 33 -8.08 7.32 -37.16
N SER A 34 -7.13 7.06 -38.06
CA SER A 34 -6.12 7.96 -38.62
C SER A 34 -5.48 9.02 -37.72
N ILE A 35 -4.21 8.75 -37.41
CA ILE A 35 -3.06 9.66 -37.34
C ILE A 35 -3.33 11.03 -38.01
N VAL A 36 -3.26 12.10 -37.22
CA VAL A 36 -2.94 13.45 -37.70
C VAL A 36 -1.68 13.90 -36.96
N SER A 37 -0.54 13.67 -37.60
CA SER A 37 0.73 14.29 -37.26
C SER A 37 0.69 15.74 -37.68
N THR A 38 0.78 16.67 -36.72
CA THR A 38 1.17 18.05 -37.02
C THR A 38 2.20 18.55 -36.01
N SER A 39 3.43 18.62 -36.53
CA SER A 39 4.50 19.58 -36.25
C SER A 39 5.02 19.70 -34.81
N VAL A 40 6.16 19.05 -34.53
CA VAL A 40 7.20 19.60 -33.65
C VAL A 40 8.59 19.32 -34.25
N ILE A 41 9.12 20.35 -34.92
CA ILE A 41 10.53 20.77 -35.02
C ILE A 41 11.57 19.65 -35.08
N ASP A 42 12.06 19.37 -36.29
CA ASP A 42 13.37 18.76 -36.52
C ASP A 42 14.44 19.62 -35.85
N ARG A 43 15.07 19.07 -34.81
CA ARG A 43 16.33 19.58 -34.29
C ARG A 43 17.34 18.46 -34.35
N ASP A 44 18.12 18.47 -35.42
CA ASP A 44 19.39 17.77 -35.50
C ASP A 44 20.21 18.07 -34.24
N ILE A 45 20.39 17.05 -33.40
CA ILE A 45 21.47 17.02 -32.42
C ILE A 45 22.23 15.72 -32.69
N SER A 46 23.19 15.86 -33.61
CA SER A 46 24.32 14.97 -33.76
C SER A 46 25.16 14.99 -32.47
N GLU A 47 25.58 13.79 -32.07
CA GLU A 47 26.63 13.45 -31.09
C GLU A 47 26.39 13.69 -29.59
N GLY A 48 26.44 12.58 -28.83
CA GLY A 48 27.01 12.62 -27.48
C GLY A 48 26.32 11.72 -26.44
N SER A 49 26.97 10.59 -26.16
CA SER A 49 26.71 9.64 -25.06
C SER A 49 25.46 8.77 -25.15
N ASP A 50 25.75 7.53 -25.53
CA ASP A 50 25.07 6.29 -25.13
C ASP A 50 24.71 6.31 -23.63
N MET A 51 23.55 6.87 -23.30
CA MET A 51 22.89 6.63 -22.03
C MET A 51 21.99 5.43 -22.28
N GLY A 52 22.55 4.25 -22.02
CA GLY A 52 21.90 2.96 -22.21
C GLY A 52 20.43 3.02 -21.82
N GLU A 53 19.60 2.59 -22.76
CA GLU A 53 18.15 2.46 -22.65
C GLU A 53 17.74 2.09 -21.22
N ILE A 54 17.11 3.03 -20.51
CA ILE A 54 16.47 2.75 -19.23
C ILE A 54 15.33 1.78 -19.54
N SER A 55 15.61 0.49 -19.46
CA SER A 55 14.61 -0.55 -19.54
C SER A 55 13.69 -0.36 -18.33
N VAL A 56 12.56 0.30 -18.54
CA VAL A 56 11.47 0.36 -17.56
C VAL A 56 10.94 -1.06 -17.42
N ARG A 57 11.45 -1.79 -16.40
CA ARG A 57 10.95 -3.13 -16.07
C ARG A 57 9.50 -2.97 -15.62
N SER A 58 8.58 -3.51 -16.41
CA SER A 58 7.15 -3.22 -16.45
C SER A 58 6.30 -3.81 -15.32
N ASP A 59 6.90 -4.34 -14.26
CA ASP A 59 6.18 -5.06 -13.21
C ASP A 59 6.04 -4.24 -11.91
N CYS A 60 5.80 -2.93 -12.05
CA CYS A 60 5.56 -2.01 -10.91
C CYS A 60 4.17 -2.15 -10.27
N ASN A 61 3.40 -3.18 -10.62
CA ASN A 61 2.16 -3.50 -9.92
C ASN A 61 2.52 -4.22 -8.61
N HIS A 62 3.02 -3.47 -7.64
CA HIS A 62 2.99 -3.86 -6.24
C HIS A 62 1.54 -4.20 -5.89
N GLY A 63 1.29 -5.37 -5.27
CA GLY A 63 -0.01 -6.00 -5.12
C GLY A 63 -1.02 -5.21 -4.27
N ALA A 64 -1.66 -5.87 -3.31
CA ALA A 64 -2.62 -5.19 -2.44
C ALA A 64 -2.00 -3.95 -1.77
N CYS A 65 -2.83 -3.02 -1.31
CA CYS A 65 -2.38 -1.91 -0.48
C CYS A 65 -3.00 -2.06 0.91
N PRO A 66 -2.24 -2.50 1.93
CA PRO A 66 -0.83 -2.91 1.90
C PRO A 66 -0.59 -4.27 1.22
N GLU A 67 0.67 -4.59 0.88
CA GLU A 67 1.06 -5.72 0.00
C GLU A 67 0.49 -7.07 0.43
N TYR A 68 0.39 -7.30 1.73
CA TYR A 68 0.06 -8.58 2.35
C TYR A 68 -1.29 -8.59 3.08
N ASP A 69 -2.21 -7.67 2.75
CA ASP A 69 -3.48 -7.47 3.47
C ASP A 69 -3.28 -7.35 4.99
N VAL A 70 -2.34 -6.48 5.36
CA VAL A 70 -1.90 -6.24 6.74
C VAL A 70 -2.34 -4.85 7.21
N PRO A 71 -2.26 -4.54 8.52
CA PRO A 71 -2.66 -3.24 9.04
C PRO A 71 -1.90 -2.04 8.46
N PHE A 72 -0.67 -2.25 8.00
CA PHE A 72 0.17 -1.28 7.28
C PHE A 72 1.37 -2.02 6.67
N ASP A 73 2.05 -1.41 5.72
CA ASP A 73 3.43 -1.77 5.38
C ASP A 73 4.33 -0.53 5.32
N PHE A 74 5.63 -0.76 5.37
CA PHE A 74 6.66 0.25 5.24
C PHE A 74 7.60 -0.13 4.11
N MET A 75 7.69 0.72 3.11
CA MET A 75 8.55 0.57 1.95
C MET A 75 9.77 1.49 2.06
N LYS A 76 10.94 0.92 1.79
CA LYS A 76 12.19 1.63 1.60
C LYS A 76 12.66 1.39 0.17
N GLN A 77 12.75 2.45 -0.62
CA GLN A 77 13.22 2.37 -2.00
C GLN A 77 14.55 3.11 -2.13
N LEU A 78 15.53 2.46 -2.75
CA LEU A 78 16.78 3.07 -3.19
C LEU A 78 16.68 3.35 -4.68
N TRP A 79 16.79 4.61 -5.06
CA TRP A 79 16.70 5.05 -6.45
C TRP A 79 18.08 5.03 -7.15
N GLN A 80 18.08 5.05 -8.48
CA GLN A 80 19.31 5.06 -9.27
C GLN A 80 20.28 6.19 -8.90
N ASN A 81 19.75 7.37 -8.58
CA ASN A 81 20.50 8.54 -8.09
C ASN A 81 20.98 8.43 -6.64
N GLN A 82 20.92 7.24 -6.02
CA GLN A 82 21.34 6.94 -4.64
C GLN A 82 20.50 7.62 -3.55
N THR A 83 19.32 8.14 -3.89
CA THR A 83 18.38 8.68 -2.91
C THR A 83 17.49 7.58 -2.33
N TYR A 84 17.04 7.78 -1.09
CA TYR A 84 16.07 6.90 -0.44
C TYR A 84 14.71 7.57 -0.33
N THR A 85 13.65 6.84 -0.67
CA THR A 85 12.29 7.19 -0.27
C THR A 85 11.77 6.18 0.73
N TYR A 86 10.96 6.70 1.64
CA TYR A 86 10.37 5.96 2.75
C TYR A 86 8.88 6.19 2.72
N THR A 87 8.11 5.12 2.61
CA THR A 87 6.66 5.22 2.41
C THR A 87 5.95 4.26 3.35
N ILE A 88 4.92 4.74 4.03
CA ILE A 88 4.00 3.91 4.80
C ILE A 88 2.71 3.80 4.01
N ARG A 89 2.23 2.58 3.80
CA ARG A 89 0.94 2.33 3.16
C ARG A 89 -0.04 1.71 4.15
N VAL A 90 -1.29 2.15 4.11
CA VAL A 90 -2.39 1.58 4.87
C VAL A 90 -3.62 1.44 4.01
N ASN A 91 -4.41 0.40 4.25
CA ASN A 91 -5.82 0.40 3.87
C ASN A 91 -6.59 1.00 5.03
N ASP A 92 -7.22 2.15 4.80
CA ASP A 92 -8.06 2.77 5.80
C ASP A 92 -9.36 3.25 5.15
N CYS A 93 -10.49 2.75 5.66
CA CYS A 93 -11.82 3.00 5.11
C CYS A 93 -11.95 2.64 3.62
N GLY A 94 -11.34 1.51 3.23
CA GLY A 94 -11.40 0.98 1.87
C GLY A 94 -10.50 1.72 0.87
N GLN A 95 -9.72 2.70 1.35
CA GLN A 95 -8.81 3.48 0.52
C GLN A 95 -7.36 3.15 0.85
N CYS A 96 -6.56 2.98 -0.20
CA CYS A 96 -5.12 2.92 -0.09
C CYS A 96 -4.58 4.32 0.21
N VAL A 97 -4.04 4.51 1.40
CA VAL A 97 -3.36 5.74 1.81
C VAL A 97 -1.87 5.45 1.82
N SER A 98 -1.12 6.22 1.04
CA SER A 98 0.33 6.16 0.95
C SER A 98 0.90 7.48 1.41
N VAL A 99 1.74 7.45 2.45
CA VAL A 99 2.33 8.66 3.05
C VAL A 99 3.84 8.54 3.12
N GLU A 100 4.52 9.65 2.85
CA GLU A 100 5.96 9.74 3.07
C GLU A 100 6.26 9.62 4.57
N ALA A 101 7.27 8.82 4.88
CA ALA A 101 7.77 8.60 6.22
C ALA A 101 9.15 9.21 6.39
N SER A 102 9.53 9.48 7.63
CA SER A 102 10.90 9.88 7.94
C SER A 102 11.90 8.74 7.67
N ASN A 103 13.19 9.07 7.65
CA ASN A 103 14.29 8.09 7.63
C ASN A 103 14.26 7.11 8.84
N GLY A 104 13.51 7.45 9.90
CA GLY A 104 13.23 6.57 11.04
C GLY A 104 11.94 5.76 10.92
N GLY A 105 11.31 5.73 9.75
CA GLY A 105 10.11 4.95 9.46
C GLY A 105 8.85 5.45 10.17
N CYS A 106 8.76 6.74 10.50
CA CYS A 106 7.59 7.32 11.16
C CYS A 106 6.81 8.27 10.25
N ALA A 107 5.48 8.18 10.29
CA ALA A 107 4.57 9.16 9.68
C ALA A 107 3.38 9.44 10.60
N ASN A 108 3.04 10.72 10.72
CA ASN A 108 1.82 11.18 11.37
C ASN A 108 0.92 11.82 10.32
N PHE A 109 -0.31 11.33 10.19
CA PHE A 109 -1.23 11.73 9.14
C PHE A 109 -2.68 11.58 9.59
N ILE A 110 -3.59 12.17 8.83
CA ILE A 110 -5.04 11.99 9.02
C ILE A 110 -5.54 11.09 7.91
N SER A 111 -6.25 10.02 8.29
CA SER A 111 -7.00 9.20 7.35
C SER A 111 -8.31 8.75 7.99
N CYS A 112 -9.36 8.69 7.16
CA CYS A 112 -10.72 8.43 7.59
C CYS A 112 -11.17 9.31 8.78
N GLY A 113 -10.87 10.60 8.72
CA GLY A 113 -11.23 11.58 9.76
C GLY A 113 -10.50 11.43 11.10
N GLN A 114 -9.54 10.50 11.21
CA GLN A 114 -8.81 10.25 12.46
C GLN A 114 -7.31 10.44 12.29
N LYS A 115 -6.67 11.03 13.31
CA LYS A 115 -5.22 11.12 13.40
C LYS A 115 -4.63 9.73 13.61
N GLN A 116 -3.55 9.44 12.91
CA GLN A 116 -2.84 8.18 12.99
C GLN A 116 -1.33 8.42 13.02
N LEU A 117 -0.64 7.69 13.89
CA LEU A 117 0.82 7.64 13.93
C LEU A 117 1.26 6.22 13.66
N ILE A 118 2.11 6.04 12.66
CA ILE A 118 2.77 4.77 12.38
C ILE A 118 4.26 4.99 12.48
N CYS A 119 4.94 4.11 13.19
CA CYS A 119 6.39 4.10 13.28
C CYS A 119 6.92 2.68 13.10
N VAL A 120 8.00 2.55 12.33
CA VAL A 120 8.68 1.30 12.01
C VAL A 120 10.16 1.42 12.35
N ASP A 121 10.62 0.54 13.23
CA ASP A 121 12.04 0.29 13.45
C ASP A 121 12.43 -0.94 12.64
N SER A 122 12.85 -0.69 11.39
CA SER A 122 13.29 -1.73 10.45
C SER A 122 14.54 -2.47 10.91
N THR A 123 15.34 -1.89 11.81
CA THR A 123 16.57 -2.51 12.32
C THR A 123 16.28 -3.56 13.39
N LYS A 124 15.18 -3.41 14.11
CA LYS A 124 14.73 -4.35 15.15
C LYS A 124 13.51 -5.18 14.73
N GLY A 125 12.98 -4.97 13.52
CA GLY A 125 11.83 -5.71 13.02
C GLY A 125 10.58 -5.49 13.86
N ARG A 126 10.32 -4.24 14.26
CA ARG A 126 9.18 -3.88 15.11
C ARG A 126 8.52 -2.59 14.63
N GLY A 127 7.23 -2.44 14.89
CA GLY A 127 6.49 -1.23 14.55
C GLY A 127 5.24 -1.07 15.38
N PHE A 128 4.63 0.10 15.30
CA PHE A 128 3.31 0.34 15.86
C PHE A 128 2.43 1.18 14.95
N ARG A 129 1.12 1.01 15.09
CA ARG A 129 0.09 1.91 14.55
C ARG A 129 -0.76 2.39 15.72
N ASP A 130 -0.91 3.69 15.83
CA ASP A 130 -1.73 4.36 16.83
C ASP A 130 -2.85 5.11 16.12
N LYS A 131 -4.09 4.66 16.32
CA LYS A 131 -5.32 5.25 15.76
C LYS A 131 -6.39 5.20 16.86
N GLY A 132 -6.29 6.13 17.81
CA GLY A 132 -7.13 6.11 19.02
C GLY A 132 -6.81 4.95 19.97
N GLY A 133 -5.58 4.40 19.88
CA GLY A 133 -5.17 3.21 20.61
C GLY A 133 -3.99 2.53 19.94
N ARG A 134 -2.86 2.48 20.65
CA ARG A 134 -1.61 1.93 20.13
C ARG A 134 -1.65 0.42 20.04
N LYS A 135 -1.35 -0.10 18.85
CA LYS A 135 -1.12 -1.54 18.59
C LYS A 135 0.31 -1.71 18.08
N CYS A 136 1.03 -2.65 18.68
CA CYS A 136 2.43 -2.93 18.35
C CYS A 136 2.58 -4.30 17.70
N PHE A 137 3.60 -4.41 16.85
CA PHE A 137 3.78 -5.53 15.93
C PHE A 137 5.24 -5.96 15.82
N ILE A 138 5.43 -7.25 15.61
CA ILE A 138 6.64 -7.82 15.01
C ILE A 138 6.48 -7.71 13.49
N LEU A 139 7.56 -7.30 12.82
CA LEU A 139 7.59 -7.08 11.38
C LEU A 139 8.45 -8.13 10.69
N SER A 140 7.97 -8.64 9.57
CA SER A 140 8.81 -9.35 8.60
C SER A 140 9.38 -8.38 7.58
N ARG A 141 10.43 -8.82 6.89
CA ARG A 141 11.10 -8.08 5.81
C ARG A 141 11.10 -8.91 4.54
N GLY A 142 10.88 -8.25 3.42
CA GLY A 142 10.97 -8.82 2.09
C GLY A 142 11.60 -7.83 1.13
N LYS A 143 12.04 -8.33 -0.02
CA LYS A 143 12.49 -7.51 -1.14
C LYS A 143 11.51 -7.71 -2.28
N ILE A 144 10.99 -6.61 -2.80
CA ILE A 144 10.24 -6.62 -4.04
C ILE A 144 11.24 -6.27 -5.14
N GLY A 145 11.11 -6.90 -6.30
CA GLY A 145 12.00 -6.67 -7.46
C GLY A 145 12.10 -5.17 -7.81
N SER A 146 13.14 -4.82 -8.57
CA SER A 146 13.36 -3.46 -9.05
C SER A 146 12.16 -2.99 -9.87
N CYS A 147 11.53 -1.89 -9.43
CA CYS A 147 10.35 -1.31 -10.08
C CYS A 147 10.75 0.06 -10.66
N GLY A 148 10.64 0.22 -11.98
CA GLY A 148 11.04 1.46 -12.67
C GLY A 148 12.49 1.84 -12.38
N LEU A 149 12.72 3.06 -11.88
CA LEU A 149 14.04 3.61 -11.54
C LEU A 149 14.52 3.23 -10.12
N ALA A 150 13.73 2.48 -9.34
CA ALA A 150 14.16 1.98 -8.05
C ALA A 150 15.14 0.82 -8.25
N LYS A 151 16.38 0.98 -7.79
CA LYS A 151 17.40 -0.09 -7.76
C LYS A 151 16.93 -1.25 -6.88
N THR A 152 16.43 -0.92 -5.69
CA THR A 152 15.99 -1.88 -4.69
C THR A 152 14.76 -1.37 -3.96
N THR A 153 13.77 -2.24 -3.76
CA THR A 153 12.63 -1.99 -2.88
C THR A 153 12.62 -3.01 -1.76
N GLU A 154 12.68 -2.54 -0.52
CA GLU A 154 12.48 -3.37 0.66
C GLU A 154 11.14 -3.04 1.28
N ILE A 155 10.43 -4.05 1.75
CA ILE A 155 9.13 -3.88 2.37
C ILE A 155 9.11 -4.58 3.72
N PHE A 156 8.46 -3.94 4.68
CA PHE A 156 8.30 -4.41 6.05
C PHE A 156 6.83 -4.43 6.40
N TRP A 157 6.34 -5.54 6.96
CA TRP A 157 4.92 -5.69 7.26
C TRP A 157 4.69 -6.43 8.58
N PRO A 158 3.62 -6.11 9.32
CA PRO A 158 3.21 -6.86 10.50
C PRO A 158 2.96 -8.34 10.22
N THR A 159 3.53 -9.22 11.05
CA THR A 159 3.24 -10.66 11.03
C THR A 159 2.70 -11.20 12.34
N ALA A 160 2.96 -10.49 13.45
CA ALA A 160 2.38 -10.81 14.75
C ALA A 160 2.16 -9.54 15.58
N LYS A 161 1.19 -9.58 16.49
CA LYS A 161 1.02 -8.55 17.53
C LYS A 161 2.05 -8.76 18.64
N SER A 162 2.48 -7.67 19.28
CA SER A 162 3.41 -7.70 20.40
C SER A 162 3.08 -6.66 21.46
N VAL A 163 3.72 -6.78 22.62
CA VAL A 163 3.71 -5.72 23.64
C VAL A 163 4.51 -4.53 23.11
N CYS A 164 3.98 -3.33 23.31
CA CYS A 164 4.64 -2.10 22.90
C CYS A 164 5.94 -1.86 23.67
N ARG A 165 7.07 -2.08 22.99
CA ARG A 165 8.43 -1.78 23.47
C ARG A 165 9.18 -1.09 22.33
N TRP A 166 9.44 0.20 22.50
CA TRP A 166 10.21 1.02 21.56
C TRP A 166 11.66 1.14 22.02
#